data_AF-A0A2J8TUE7-F1
#
_entry.id   AF-A0A2J8TUE7-F1
#
_cell.length_a   1.000
_cell.length_b   1.000
_cell.length_c   1.000
_cell.angle_alpha   90.00
_cell.angle_beta   90.00
_cell.angle_gamma   90.00
#
_symmetry.space_group_name_H-M   'P 1'
#
loop_
_entity.id
_entity.type
_entity.pdbx_description
1 polymer ?
#
loop_
_entity_poly.entity_id
_entity_poly.type
_entity_poly.pdbx_seq_one_letter_code
_entity_poly.pdbx_strand_id
1 'polypeptide(L)'
;MVNHSLHPTEPVKVTLPDAFLPAQVCSARIQENGSLITILVIAGVFWIHRLIKFIYNICCYWEIHSFYLHALRIPMSALPYCTWQEVQARIVQTQKEHQICIHKRELTELDIYHRILRFQNYMVALVNKSLLP
;
A
#
# COMPACT_ATOMS: atom_id res chain seq x y z
N MET A 1 2.88 -3.84 -76.60
CA MET A 1 3.50 -2.62 -76.04
C MET A 1 3.40 -2.72 -74.53
N VAL A 2 4.50 -3.06 -73.88
CA VAL A 2 4.63 -3.08 -72.42
C VAL A 2 4.82 -1.63 -71.97
N ASN A 3 4.05 -1.16 -71.00
CA ASN A 3 4.54 -0.11 -70.13
C ASN A 3 4.20 -0.42 -68.68
N HIS A 4 5.26 -0.76 -67.96
CA HIS A 4 5.29 -1.04 -66.54
C HIS A 4 5.46 0.33 -65.85
N SER A 5 4.43 0.82 -65.15
CA SER A 5 4.61 1.93 -64.20
C SER A 5 4.24 1.44 -62.81
N LEU A 6 5.23 0.76 -62.24
CA LEU A 6 5.37 0.51 -60.82
C LEU A 6 5.45 1.89 -60.13
N HIS A 7 4.40 2.30 -59.42
CA HIS A 7 4.57 3.32 -58.38
C HIS A 7 4.22 2.63 -57.06
N PRO A 8 5.21 2.42 -56.16
CA PRO A 8 4.94 1.87 -54.86
C PRO A 8 4.10 2.88 -54.09
N THR A 9 2.99 2.43 -53.53
CA THR A 9 2.28 3.15 -52.47
C THR A 9 3.28 3.29 -51.33
N GLU A 10 3.96 4.44 -51.24
CA GLU A 10 4.85 4.71 -50.13
C GLU A 10 4.07 4.54 -48.83
N PRO A 11 4.57 3.75 -47.87
CA PRO A 11 3.89 3.62 -46.59
C PRO A 11 3.83 5.02 -45.97
N VAL A 12 2.61 5.54 -45.78
CA VAL A 12 2.37 6.79 -45.05
C VAL A 12 3.12 6.66 -43.73
N LYS A 13 4.21 7.40 -43.60
CA LYS A 13 5.09 7.32 -42.45
C LYS A 13 4.41 8.08 -41.33
N VAL A 14 3.49 7.39 -40.65
CA VAL A 14 2.74 7.92 -39.52
C VAL A 14 3.75 8.21 -38.42
N THR A 15 4.01 9.48 -38.20
CA THR A 15 4.89 9.91 -37.12
C THR A 15 4.08 9.80 -35.83
N LEU A 16 4.70 9.39 -34.71
CA LEU A 16 4.03 9.34 -33.39
C LEU A 16 3.11 10.56 -33.11
N PRO A 17 3.48 11.82 -33.41
CA PRO A 17 2.59 12.97 -33.20
C PRO A 17 1.30 12.98 -34.04
N ASP A 18 1.23 12.28 -35.17
CA ASP A 18 0.01 12.18 -36.00
C ASP A 18 -0.99 11.18 -35.41
N ALA A 19 -0.54 10.28 -34.53
CA ALA A 19 -1.38 9.32 -33.80
C ALA A 19 -1.99 9.90 -32.51
N PHE A 20 -1.42 11.00 -31.99
CA PHE A 20 -1.92 11.65 -30.79
C PHE A 20 -2.76 12.88 -31.16
N LEU A 21 -4.02 12.87 -30.72
CA LEU A 21 -4.86 14.07 -30.80
C LEU A 21 -4.17 15.24 -30.07
N PRO A 22 -4.08 16.43 -30.70
CA PRO A 22 -3.46 17.60 -30.08
C PRO A 22 -4.13 17.91 -28.74
N ALA A 23 -3.33 18.17 -27.70
CA ALA A 23 -3.82 18.45 -26.34
C ALA A 23 -4.88 19.57 -26.31
N GLN A 24 -4.75 20.55 -27.22
CA GLN A 24 -5.68 21.67 -27.38
C GLN A 24 -7.11 21.19 -27.71
N VAL A 25 -7.25 20.25 -28.65
CA VAL A 25 -8.54 19.70 -29.11
C VAL A 25 -9.17 18.83 -28.02
N CYS A 26 -8.36 18.06 -27.30
CA CYS A 26 -8.81 17.27 -26.16
C CYS A 26 -9.34 18.16 -25.04
N SER A 27 -8.62 19.25 -24.70
CA SER A 27 -9.02 20.15 -23.62
C SER A 27 -10.34 20.89 -23.93
N ALA A 28 -10.52 21.37 -25.16
CA ALA A 28 -11.75 22.03 -25.59
C ALA A 28 -12.97 21.07 -25.51
N ARG A 29 -12.79 19.83 -25.98
CA ARG A 29 -13.86 18.81 -25.95
C ARG A 29 -14.19 18.32 -24.54
N ILE A 30 -13.21 18.32 -23.63
CA ILE A 30 -13.43 18.00 -22.21
C ILE A 30 -14.19 19.15 -21.51
N GLN A 31 -13.89 20.40 -21.84
CA GLN A 31 -14.57 21.58 -21.27
C GLN A 31 -16.05 21.66 -21.66
N GLU A 32 -16.42 21.24 -22.87
CA GLU A 32 -17.83 21.14 -23.28
C GLU A 32 -18.61 20.07 -22.49
N ASN A 33 -17.92 19.09 -21.89
CA ASN A 33 -18.52 17.95 -21.21
C ASN A 33 -18.27 18.00 -19.68
N GLY A 34 -19.03 18.83 -18.97
CA GLY A 34 -18.88 19.02 -17.52
C GLY A 34 -19.05 17.75 -16.66
N SER A 35 -19.79 16.75 -17.16
CA SER A 35 -19.92 15.44 -16.50
C SER A 35 -18.59 14.66 -16.49
N LEU A 36 -17.82 14.71 -17.58
CA LEU A 36 -16.50 14.05 -17.67
C LEU A 36 -15.50 14.69 -16.71
N ILE A 37 -15.51 16.02 -16.60
CA ILE A 37 -14.65 16.75 -15.64
C ILE A 37 -14.98 16.31 -14.22
N THR A 38 -16.27 16.22 -13.87
CA THR A 38 -16.70 15.79 -12.53
C THR A 38 -16.23 14.38 -12.20
N ILE A 39 -16.37 13.43 -13.14
CA ILE A 39 -15.90 12.05 -12.97
C ILE A 39 -14.37 12.01 -12.81
N LEU A 40 -13.63 12.77 -13.61
CA LEU A 40 -12.18 12.86 -13.52
C LEU A 40 -11.72 13.40 -12.16
N VAL A 41 -12.42 14.42 -11.63
CA VAL A 41 -12.15 14.96 -10.30
C VAL A 41 -12.40 13.92 -9.22
N ILE A 42 -13.55 13.24 -9.23
CA ILE A 42 -13.87 12.20 -8.24
C ILE A 42 -12.85 11.05 -8.31
N ALA A 43 -12.53 10.59 -9.52
CA ALA A 43 -11.52 9.56 -9.73
C ALA A 43 -10.14 9.98 -9.22
N GLY A 44 -9.76 11.24 -9.46
CA GLY A 44 -8.52 11.84 -8.96
C GLY A 44 -8.47 11.86 -7.43
N VAL A 45 -9.52 12.34 -6.77
CA VAL A 45 -9.62 12.37 -5.30
C VAL A 45 -9.52 10.95 -4.72
N PHE A 46 -10.23 9.98 -5.30
CA PHE A 46 -10.17 8.59 -4.87
C PHE A 46 -8.76 8.00 -5.02
N TRP A 47 -8.10 8.26 -6.17
CA TRP A 47 -6.73 7.85 -6.41
C TRP A 47 -5.74 8.47 -5.42
N ILE A 48 -5.88 9.76 -5.13
CA ILE A 48 -5.04 10.47 -4.16
C ILE A 48 -5.23 9.87 -2.76
N HIS A 49 -6.47 9.65 -2.32
CA HIS A 49 -6.75 9.01 -1.04
C HIS A 49 -6.13 7.60 -0.97
N ARG A 50 -6.24 6.81 -2.03
CA ARG A 50 -5.59 5.48 -2.11
C ARG A 50 -4.07 5.58 -2.04
N LEU A 51 -3.48 6.55 -2.75
CA LEU A 51 -2.03 6.78 -2.74
C LEU A 51 -1.54 7.18 -1.34
N ILE A 52 -2.27 8.07 -0.67
CA ILE A 52 -1.98 8.46 0.71
C ILE A 52 -2.00 7.23 1.62
N LYS A 53 -3.04 6.39 1.55
CA LYS A 53 -3.09 5.13 2.33
C LYS A 53 -1.94 4.19 1.99
N PHE A 54 -1.56 4.10 0.73
CA PHE A 54 -0.44 3.27 0.29
C PHE A 54 0.88 3.76 0.88
N ILE A 55 1.14 5.07 0.86
CA ILE A 55 2.33 5.67 1.47
C ILE A 55 2.33 5.44 2.99
N TYR A 56 1.21 5.66 3.67
CA TYR A 56 1.10 5.36 5.10
C TYR A 56 1.42 3.90 5.42
N ASN A 57 0.89 2.95 4.63
CA ASN A 57 1.17 1.53 4.82
C ASN A 57 2.66 1.21 4.61
N ILE A 58 3.32 1.83 3.63
CA ILE A 58 4.76 1.66 3.41
C ILE A 58 5.54 2.19 4.63
N CYS A 59 5.19 3.37 5.15
CA CYS A 59 5.84 3.93 6.33
C CYS A 59 5.65 3.00 7.55
N CYS A 60 4.43 2.52 7.79
CA CYS A 60 4.17 1.55 8.86
C CYS A 60 4.99 0.27 8.68
N TYR A 61 5.08 -0.26 7.46
CA TYR A 61 5.90 -1.44 7.19
C TYR A 61 7.39 -1.18 7.43
N TRP A 62 7.87 0.02 7.09
CA TRP A 62 9.25 0.43 7.35
C TRP A 62 9.54 0.55 8.84
N GLU A 63 8.62 1.11 9.62
CA GLU A 63 8.73 1.19 11.08
C GLU A 63 8.81 -0.21 11.69
N ILE A 64 7.94 -1.12 11.24
CA ILE A 64 7.96 -2.53 11.66
C ILE A 64 9.32 -3.16 11.30
N HIS A 65 9.78 -2.98 10.07
CA HIS A 65 11.07 -3.51 9.62
C HIS A 65 12.24 -2.97 10.45
N SER A 66 12.27 -1.66 10.70
CA SER A 66 13.26 -1.02 11.55
C SER A 66 13.22 -1.53 12.98
N PHE A 67 12.02 -1.77 13.52
CA PHE A 67 11.83 -2.34 14.85
C PHE A 67 12.41 -3.75 14.96
N TYR A 68 12.15 -4.62 13.97
CA TYR A 68 12.73 -5.97 13.95
C TYR A 68 14.26 -5.95 13.87
N LEU A 69 14.81 -5.11 12.99
CA LEU A 69 16.24 -5.05 12.76
C LEU A 69 17.02 -4.39 13.90
N HIS A 70 16.56 -3.22 14.36
CA HIS A 70 17.31 -2.41 15.32
C HIS A 70 16.90 -2.69 16.77
N ALA A 71 15.60 -2.81 17.05
CA ALA A 71 15.10 -2.93 18.42
C ALA A 71 15.13 -4.38 18.92
N LEU A 72 14.70 -5.34 18.08
CA LEU A 72 14.73 -6.78 18.41
C LEU A 72 16.06 -7.46 18.05
N ARG A 73 16.92 -6.78 17.29
CA ARG A 73 18.21 -7.31 16.79
C ARG A 73 18.05 -8.65 16.08
N ILE A 74 16.97 -8.83 15.32
CA ILE A 74 16.73 -10.01 14.47
C ILE A 74 17.02 -9.61 13.03
N PRO A 75 18.02 -10.21 12.37
CA PRO A 75 18.25 -9.97 10.95
C PRO A 75 17.09 -10.55 10.14
N MET A 76 16.68 -9.84 9.06
CA MET A 76 15.54 -10.26 8.23
C MET A 76 15.70 -11.67 7.64
N SER A 77 16.93 -12.13 7.43
CA SER A 77 17.23 -13.49 6.97
C SER A 77 16.92 -14.57 8.02
N ALA A 78 16.97 -14.25 9.31
CA ALA A 78 16.66 -15.17 10.40
C ALA A 78 15.17 -15.18 10.78
N LEU A 79 14.42 -14.17 10.33
CA LEU A 79 13.01 -13.98 10.67
C LEU A 79 12.12 -15.21 10.36
N PRO A 80 12.30 -15.93 9.23
CA PRO A 80 11.54 -17.16 8.96
C PRO A 80 11.86 -18.33 9.89
N TYR A 81 13.02 -18.30 10.55
CA TYR A 81 13.51 -19.37 11.43
C TYR A 81 13.31 -19.04 12.92
N CYS A 82 12.85 -17.84 13.25
CA CYS A 82 12.56 -17.43 14.62
C CYS A 82 11.20 -17.98 15.08
N THR A 83 11.17 -18.61 16.25
CA THR A 83 9.93 -19.02 16.90
C THR A 83 9.25 -17.81 17.56
N TRP A 84 7.93 -17.89 17.76
CA TRP A 84 7.20 -16.83 18.46
C TRP A 84 7.73 -16.58 19.88
N GLN A 85 8.14 -17.62 20.59
CA GLN A 85 8.71 -17.52 21.95
C GLN A 85 10.00 -16.69 21.98
N GLU A 86 10.89 -16.90 21.00
CA GLU A 86 12.13 -16.12 20.83
C GLU A 86 11.82 -14.64 20.57
N VAL A 87 10.86 -14.35 19.68
CA VAL A 87 10.40 -12.99 19.37
C VAL A 87 9.81 -12.33 20.62
N GLN A 88 8.96 -13.05 21.36
CA GLN A 88 8.32 -12.56 22.58
C GLN A 88 9.34 -12.24 23.68
N ALA A 89 10.32 -13.11 23.92
CA ALA A 89 11.39 -12.88 24.89
C ALA A 89 12.22 -11.61 24.55
N ARG A 90 12.55 -11.42 23.27
CA ARG A 90 13.26 -10.23 22.79
C ARG A 90 12.41 -8.97 22.92
N ILE A 91 11.11 -9.01 22.64
CA ILE A 91 10.21 -7.88 22.86
C ILE A 91 10.21 -7.48 24.35
N VAL A 92 10.11 -8.45 25.27
CA VAL A 92 10.16 -8.19 26.72
C VAL A 92 11.51 -7.59 27.13
N GLN A 93 12.62 -8.08 26.58
CA GLN A 93 13.96 -7.56 26.84
C GLN A 93 14.16 -6.13 26.31
N THR A 94 13.82 -5.88 25.05
CA THR A 94 13.90 -4.55 24.42
C THR A 94 13.02 -3.54 25.15
N GLN A 95 11.88 -3.95 25.70
CA GLN A 95 11.04 -3.05 26.47
C GLN A 95 11.67 -2.65 27.81
N LYS A 96 12.43 -3.55 28.45
CA LYS A 96 13.20 -3.24 29.65
C LYS A 96 14.33 -2.24 29.36
N GLU A 97 14.97 -2.35 28.20
CA GLU A 97 16.07 -1.47 27.78
C GLU A 97 15.60 -0.10 27.26
N HIS A 98 14.57 -0.05 26.41
CA HIS A 98 14.18 1.16 25.67
C HIS A 98 12.91 1.87 26.18
N GLN A 99 12.21 1.34 27.21
CA GLN A 99 10.99 1.95 27.80
C GLN A 99 9.98 2.45 26.74
N ILE A 100 9.75 1.68 25.68
CA ILE A 100 8.82 2.02 24.58
C ILE A 100 7.38 2.25 25.09
N CYS A 101 7.08 1.78 26.31
CA CYS A 101 5.83 2.04 27.03
C CYS A 101 6.09 2.99 28.23
N ILE A 102 5.75 4.27 28.10
CA ILE A 102 5.97 5.33 29.12
C ILE A 102 5.22 5.06 30.45
N HIS A 103 4.23 4.16 30.47
CA HIS A 103 3.32 3.96 31.61
C HIS A 103 3.46 2.64 32.40
N LYS A 104 4.27 1.67 31.95
CA LYS A 104 4.49 0.40 32.69
C LYS A 104 5.91 -0.12 32.47
N ARG A 105 6.70 -0.19 33.56
CA ARG A 105 8.09 -0.65 33.57
C ARG A 105 8.26 -2.14 33.25
N GLU A 106 7.22 -2.94 33.39
CA GLU A 106 7.23 -4.38 33.09
C GLU A 106 5.99 -4.70 32.23
N LEU A 107 6.18 -5.06 30.94
CA LEU A 107 5.17 -5.85 30.24
C LEU A 107 5.48 -7.31 30.53
N THR A 108 4.48 -8.02 31.03
CA THR A 108 4.52 -9.48 31.08
C THR A 108 4.18 -10.04 29.69
N GLU A 109 4.63 -11.26 29.42
CA GLU A 109 4.28 -12.01 28.20
C GLU A 109 2.77 -12.07 27.96
N LEU A 110 2.00 -12.20 29.04
CA LEU A 110 0.54 -12.22 29.03
C LEU A 110 -0.08 -10.88 28.60
N ASP A 111 0.55 -9.74 28.94
CA ASP A 111 0.09 -8.42 28.53
C ASP A 111 0.28 -8.18 27.03
N ILE A 112 1.40 -8.67 26.47
CA ILE A 112 1.67 -8.62 25.02
C ILE A 112 0.62 -9.44 24.27
N TYR A 113 0.36 -10.67 24.74
CA TYR A 113 -0.65 -11.56 24.19
C TYR A 113 -2.04 -10.91 24.16
N HIS A 114 -2.49 -10.35 25.29
CA HIS A 114 -3.78 -9.67 25.37
C HIS A 114 -3.89 -8.43 24.49
N ARG A 115 -2.79 -7.69 24.28
CA ARG A 115 -2.81 -6.48 23.46
C ARG A 115 -2.86 -6.79 21.96
N ILE A 116 -2.13 -7.82 21.52
CA ILE A 116 -2.13 -8.27 20.11
C ILE A 116 -3.48 -8.90 19.75
N LEU A 117 -4.02 -9.76 20.62
CA LEU A 117 -5.24 -10.51 20.32
C LEU A 117 -6.53 -9.78 20.65
N ARG A 118 -6.47 -8.58 21.23
CA ARG A 118 -7.66 -7.84 21.68
C ARG A 118 -8.78 -7.84 20.65
N PHE A 119 -8.46 -7.52 19.40
CA PHE A 119 -9.47 -7.45 18.34
C PHE A 119 -10.06 -8.83 18.00
N GLN A 120 -9.22 -9.86 17.86
CA GLN A 120 -9.65 -11.23 17.57
C GLN A 120 -10.49 -11.80 18.72
N ASN A 121 -10.06 -11.59 19.97
CA ASN A 121 -10.78 -12.03 21.16
C ASN A 121 -12.15 -11.36 21.28
N TYR A 122 -12.25 -10.06 20.95
CA TYR A 122 -13.55 -9.36 20.93
C TYR A 122 -14.46 -9.84 19.80
N MET A 123 -13.92 -10.09 18.61
CA MET A 123 -14.69 -10.65 17.49
C MET A 123 -15.25 -12.04 17.84
N VAL A 124 -14.41 -12.93 18.40
CA VAL A 124 -14.85 -14.25 18.88
C VAL A 124 -15.91 -14.11 19.99
N ALA A 125 -15.73 -13.18 20.92
CA ALA A 125 -16.71 -12.94 21.98
C ALA A 125 -18.04 -12.41 21.45
N LEU A 126 -18.03 -11.55 20.44
CA LEU A 126 -19.23 -11.02 19.79
C LEU A 126 -20.01 -12.12 19.05
N VAL A 127 -19.31 -13.00 18.32
CA VAL A 127 -19.90 -14.16 17.64
C VAL A 127 -20.46 -15.17 18.65
N ASN A 128 -19.68 -15.55 19.67
CA ASN A 128 -20.12 -16.51 20.69
C ASN A 128 -21.30 -16.00 21.54
N LYS A 129 -21.48 -14.68 21.64
CA LYS A 129 -22.63 -14.06 22.32
C LYS A 129 -23.79 -13.72 21.38
N SER A 130 -23.73 -14.17 20.12
CA SER A 130 -24.76 -13.93 19.11
C SER A 130 -25.13 -12.45 18.94
N LEU A 131 -24.16 -11.55 19.18
CA LEU A 131 -24.33 -10.10 19.03
C LEU A 131 -24.08 -9.64 17.59
N LEU A 132 -23.49 -10.50 16.79
CA LEU A 132 -23.39 -10.38 15.33
C LEU A 132 -24.36 -11.41 14.72
N PRO A 133 -25.18 -11.04 13.72
CA PRO A 133 -25.99 -11.99 12.96
C PRO A 133 -25.12 -12.92 12.09
#